data_AF-A0A6V7W5F3-F1
#
_entry.id   AF-A0A6V7W5F3-F1
#
_cell.length_a   1.000
_cell.length_b   1.000
_cell.length_c   1.000
_cell.angle_alpha   90.00
_cell.angle_beta   90.00
_cell.angle_gamma   90.00
#
_symmetry.space_group_name_H-M   'P 1'
#
loop_
_entity.id
_entity.type
_entity.pdbx_description
1 polymer ?
#
loop_
_entity_poly.entity_id
_entity_poly.type
_entity_poly.pdbx_seq_one_letter_code
_entity_poly.pdbx_strand_id
1 'polypeptide(L)'
;MVKMLMWYGADISLAQSRNSKYNPSYISIHANPGATVDYWLRERVKAISQKMLTFARSLCARTFSIDKSISTPHFLRLNKISKSEIECQLNLHTKVNNFASQNRPRPRAFLFMIPIAFRTTDERSAASDPKIVRVAFPRDFYVAGHPINGYTTRQNNSFFAYELPSSIEGLHRLTCRLGSVLNRENLLIAVQAFSCTELRRNKSKAD
;
A
#
# COMPACT_ATOMS: atom_id res chain seq x y z
N MET A 1 -17.20 -15.76 5.72
CA MET A 1 -15.76 -16.00 5.92
C MET A 1 -14.87 -14.95 5.25
N VAL A 2 -14.83 -14.81 3.91
CA VAL A 2 -13.94 -13.85 3.21
C VAL A 2 -14.05 -12.41 3.74
N LYS A 3 -15.28 -11.89 3.90
CA LYS A 3 -15.52 -10.55 4.47
C LYS A 3 -14.93 -10.37 5.87
N MET A 4 -15.06 -11.39 6.73
CA MET A 4 -14.49 -11.38 8.08
C MET A 4 -12.97 -11.44 8.06
N LEU A 5 -12.36 -12.28 7.22
CA LEU A 5 -10.91 -12.35 7.09
C LEU A 5 -10.33 -11.01 6.66
N MET A 6 -10.98 -10.35 5.71
CA MET A 6 -10.64 -8.97 5.29
C MET A 6 -10.76 -7.98 6.45
N TRP A 7 -11.84 -8.04 7.23
CA TRP A 7 -12.01 -7.20 8.42
C TRP A 7 -10.87 -7.38 9.44
N TYR A 8 -10.35 -8.61 9.56
CA TYR A 8 -9.17 -8.92 10.38
C TYR A 8 -7.82 -8.58 9.71
N GLY A 9 -7.82 -7.91 8.54
CA GLY A 9 -6.61 -7.47 7.86
C GLY A 9 -5.88 -8.55 7.08
N ALA A 10 -6.59 -9.60 6.64
CA ALA A 10 -6.02 -10.55 5.69
C ALA A 10 -5.64 -9.83 4.38
N ASP A 11 -4.47 -10.16 3.83
CA ASP A 11 -4.01 -9.57 2.58
C ASP A 11 -4.75 -10.21 1.39
N ILE A 12 -5.57 -9.41 0.73
CA ILE A 12 -6.37 -9.78 -0.45
C ILE A 12 -5.51 -10.09 -1.69
N SER A 13 -4.28 -9.61 -1.69
CA SER A 13 -3.33 -9.77 -2.79
C SER A 13 -2.29 -10.86 -2.53
N LEU A 14 -2.37 -11.51 -1.36
CA LEU A 14 -1.42 -12.55 -0.97
C LEU A 14 -1.45 -13.69 -1.98
N ALA A 15 -0.36 -13.83 -2.71
CA ALA A 15 -0.14 -14.96 -3.59
C ALA A 15 0.66 -16.03 -2.83
N GLN A 16 0.29 -17.29 -3.00
CA GLN A 16 1.13 -18.39 -2.53
C GLN A 16 2.49 -18.36 -3.27
N SER A 17 3.59 -18.61 -2.55
CA SER A 17 4.98 -18.36 -2.96
C SER A 17 5.36 -18.79 -4.40
N ARG A 18 6.39 -18.13 -4.96
CA ARG A 18 7.02 -18.29 -6.30
C ARG A 18 6.09 -18.13 -7.52
N ASN A 19 4.79 -18.35 -7.39
CA ASN A 19 3.81 -18.17 -8.46
C ASN A 19 2.81 -17.07 -8.10
N SER A 20 3.09 -15.85 -8.60
CA SER A 20 2.24 -14.65 -8.46
C SER A 20 0.78 -14.81 -8.96
N LYS A 21 0.46 -15.93 -9.62
CA LYS A 21 -0.85 -16.21 -10.22
C LYS A 21 -1.93 -16.64 -9.21
N TYR A 22 -1.55 -17.27 -8.10
CA TYR A 22 -2.52 -17.89 -7.17
C TYR A 22 -2.89 -16.94 -6.02
N ASN A 23 -3.68 -15.90 -6.32
CA ASN A 23 -4.28 -15.02 -5.31
C ASN A 23 -5.70 -15.50 -4.94
N PRO A 24 -6.34 -14.94 -3.89
CA PRO A 24 -7.68 -15.33 -3.47
C PRO A 24 -8.75 -15.27 -4.57
N SER A 25 -8.66 -14.32 -5.50
CA SER A 25 -9.57 -14.19 -6.65
C SER A 25 -9.38 -15.35 -7.64
N TYR A 26 -8.13 -15.66 -7.99
CA TYR A 26 -7.80 -16.82 -8.83
C TYR A 26 -8.31 -18.13 -8.23
N ILE A 27 -8.05 -18.36 -6.94
CA ILE A 27 -8.54 -19.54 -6.23
C ILE A 27 -10.08 -19.60 -6.27
N SER A 28 -10.75 -18.47 -6.07
CA SER A 28 -12.22 -18.41 -6.12
C SER A 28 -12.78 -18.78 -7.49
N ILE A 29 -12.19 -18.29 -8.59
CA ILE A 29 -12.65 -18.57 -9.96
C ILE A 29 -12.49 -20.05 -10.27
N HIS A 30 -11.35 -20.64 -9.92
CA HIS A 30 -11.04 -22.03 -10.23
C HIS A 30 -11.77 -23.03 -9.33
N ALA A 31 -12.05 -22.67 -8.08
CA ALA A 31 -12.83 -23.51 -7.18
C ALA A 31 -14.32 -23.50 -7.53
N ASN A 32 -14.86 -22.37 -7.99
CA ASN A 32 -16.28 -22.25 -8.36
C ASN A 32 -16.49 -21.16 -9.44
N PRO A 33 -16.45 -21.53 -10.73
CA PRO A 33 -16.68 -20.61 -11.84
C PRO A 33 -18.13 -20.08 -11.81
N GLY A 34 -18.32 -18.84 -11.35
CA GLY A 34 -19.64 -18.24 -11.10
C GLY A 34 -19.82 -17.71 -9.67
N ALA A 35 -18.84 -17.95 -8.79
CA ALA A 35 -18.89 -17.46 -7.42
C ALA A 35 -18.94 -15.92 -7.36
N THR A 36 -19.90 -15.42 -6.57
CA THR A 36 -20.02 -14.01 -6.18
C THR A 36 -18.80 -13.48 -5.43
N VAL A 37 -17.96 -14.39 -4.91
CA VAL A 37 -16.75 -14.07 -4.13
C VAL A 37 -15.70 -13.38 -4.97
N ASP A 38 -15.42 -13.86 -6.20
CA ASP A 38 -14.46 -13.20 -7.09
C ASP A 38 -14.91 -11.78 -7.42
N TYR A 39 -16.17 -11.62 -7.84
CA TYR A 39 -16.75 -10.31 -8.11
C TYR A 39 -16.66 -9.39 -6.89
N TRP A 40 -17.02 -9.90 -5.71
CA TRP A 40 -16.90 -9.16 -4.46
C TRP A 40 -15.46 -8.75 -4.16
N LEU A 41 -14.48 -9.65 -4.34
CA LEU A 41 -13.05 -9.37 -4.12
C LEU A 41 -12.54 -8.30 -5.08
N ARG A 42 -12.84 -8.41 -6.38
CA ARG A 42 -12.42 -7.42 -7.40
C ARG A 42 -12.98 -6.03 -7.11
N GLU A 43 -14.29 -5.94 -6.83
CA GLU A 43 -14.93 -4.68 -6.44
C GLU A 43 -14.33 -4.12 -5.15
N ARG A 44 -14.03 -4.99 -4.17
CA ARG A 44 -13.41 -4.60 -2.90
C ARG A 44 -12.00 -4.05 -3.08
N VAL A 45 -11.15 -4.72 -3.87
CA VAL A 45 -9.79 -4.26 -4.20
C VAL A 45 -9.82 -2.89 -4.87
N LYS A 46 -10.74 -2.69 -5.81
CA LYS A 46 -10.92 -1.41 -6.50
C LYS A 46 -11.31 -0.30 -5.52
N ALA A 47 -12.30 -0.55 -4.66
CA ALA A 47 -12.76 0.42 -3.67
C ALA A 47 -11.69 0.76 -2.62
N ILE A 48 -10.94 -0.23 -2.14
CA ILE A 48 -9.80 -0.04 -1.23
C ILE A 48 -8.73 0.81 -1.92
N SER A 49 -8.35 0.48 -3.15
CA SER A 49 -7.35 1.23 -3.91
C SER A 49 -7.76 2.70 -4.09
N GLN A 50 -9.04 2.95 -4.34
CA GLN A 50 -9.57 4.30 -4.44
C GLN A 50 -9.48 5.05 -3.10
N LYS A 51 -9.79 4.40 -1.97
CA LYS A 51 -9.63 5.03 -0.65
C LYS A 51 -8.17 5.30 -0.32
N MET A 52 -7.28 4.36 -0.62
CA MET A 52 -5.84 4.55 -0.44
C MET A 52 -5.30 5.69 -1.29
N LEU A 53 -5.75 5.81 -2.55
CA LEU A 53 -5.41 6.94 -3.42
C LEU A 53 -5.85 8.28 -2.80
N THR A 54 -7.07 8.35 -2.25
CA THR A 54 -7.55 9.55 -1.54
C THR A 54 -6.70 9.87 -0.32
N PHE A 55 -6.34 8.87 0.49
CA PHE A 55 -5.44 9.07 1.63
C PHE A 55 -4.07 9.58 1.16
N ALA A 56 -3.45 8.92 0.18
CA ALA A 56 -2.15 9.31 -0.34
C ALA A 56 -2.17 10.75 -0.90
N ARG A 57 -3.21 11.13 -1.66
CA ARG A 57 -3.38 12.50 -2.17
C ARG A 57 -3.44 13.54 -1.06
N SER A 58 -4.21 13.26 -0.01
CA SER A 58 -4.30 14.14 1.16
C SER A 58 -2.95 14.27 1.88
N LEU A 59 -2.20 13.18 1.98
CA LEU A 59 -0.91 13.13 2.67
C LEU A 59 0.23 13.81 1.89
N CYS A 60 0.20 13.73 0.56
CA CYS A 60 1.19 14.33 -0.33
C CYS A 60 0.80 15.70 -0.86
N ALA A 61 -0.29 16.29 -0.37
CA ALA A 61 -0.74 17.61 -0.79
C ALA A 61 0.45 18.59 -0.83
N ARG A 62 0.53 19.39 -1.91
CA ARG A 62 1.60 20.37 -2.16
C ARG A 62 3.00 19.80 -2.44
N THR A 63 3.16 18.48 -2.41
CA THR A 63 4.44 17.81 -2.61
C THR A 63 4.45 17.02 -3.91
N PHE A 64 3.43 16.18 -4.11
CA PHE A 64 3.24 15.40 -5.33
C PHE A 64 1.80 15.50 -5.83
N SER A 65 1.64 15.45 -7.14
CA SER A 65 0.40 15.02 -7.77
C SER A 65 0.40 13.50 -7.84
N ILE A 66 -0.60 12.84 -7.24
CA ILE A 66 -0.75 11.37 -7.33
C ILE A 66 -1.79 11.03 -8.39
N ASP A 67 -1.34 10.36 -9.45
CA ASP A 67 -2.10 10.16 -10.67
C ASP A 67 -3.01 8.92 -10.56
N LYS A 68 -2.40 7.75 -10.40
CA LYS A 68 -3.09 6.45 -10.35
C LYS A 68 -2.34 5.42 -9.53
N SER A 69 -3.07 4.41 -9.03
CA SER A 69 -2.47 3.19 -8.49
C SER A 69 -1.76 2.41 -9.60
N ILE A 70 -0.57 1.91 -9.32
CA ILE A 70 0.23 1.08 -10.24
C ILE A 70 0.53 -0.31 -9.66
N SER A 71 0.06 -0.61 -8.44
CA SER A 71 0.03 -1.97 -7.88
C SER A 71 -1.34 -2.26 -7.26
N THR A 72 -1.59 -3.54 -6.94
CA THR A 72 -2.63 -3.93 -6.00
C THR A 72 -2.30 -3.47 -4.58
N PRO A 73 -3.31 -3.25 -3.72
CA PRO A 73 -3.11 -2.98 -2.31
C PRO A 73 -2.72 -4.27 -1.57
N HIS A 74 -1.73 -4.15 -0.70
CA HIS A 74 -1.28 -5.18 0.23
C HIS A 74 -1.61 -4.77 1.66
N PHE A 75 -1.80 -5.76 2.54
CA PHE A 75 -2.06 -5.52 3.96
C PHE A 75 -1.02 -6.23 4.82
N LEU A 76 -0.35 -5.47 5.67
CA LEU A 76 0.64 -5.97 6.60
C LEU A 76 0.11 -5.82 8.01
N ARG A 77 -0.15 -6.95 8.65
CA ARG A 77 -0.61 -6.97 10.03
C ARG A 77 0.56 -7.21 10.97
N LEU A 78 0.77 -6.26 11.87
CA LEU A 78 1.84 -6.27 12.85
C LEU A 78 1.21 -6.62 14.22
N ASN A 79 1.11 -7.91 14.52
CA ASN A 79 0.57 -8.40 15.80
C ASN A 79 1.66 -9.02 16.65
N LYS A 80 1.65 -8.74 17.97
CA LYS A 80 2.41 -9.48 19.01
C LYS A 80 3.81 -9.91 18.55
N ILE A 81 4.60 -8.93 18.12
CA ILE A 81 5.89 -9.21 17.50
C ILE A 81 6.91 -9.24 18.61
N SER A 82 7.44 -10.42 18.91
CA SER A 82 8.59 -10.61 19.82
C SER A 82 9.91 -10.12 19.22
N LYS A 83 9.88 -9.66 17.97
CA LYS A 83 11.01 -9.21 17.17
C LYS A 83 10.89 -7.72 16.86
N SER A 84 12.00 -7.01 16.94
CA SER A 84 12.12 -5.60 16.53
C SER A 84 12.04 -5.40 15.01
N GLU A 85 12.07 -6.48 14.23
CA GLU A 85 12.13 -6.46 12.78
C GLU A 85 11.17 -7.49 12.18
N ILE A 86 10.45 -7.05 11.16
CA ILE A 86 9.50 -7.86 10.40
C ILE A 86 9.96 -7.83 8.96
N GLU A 87 10.22 -9.02 8.43
CA GLU A 87 10.31 -9.20 6.99
C GLU A 87 8.93 -9.55 6.45
N CYS A 88 8.46 -8.76 5.49
CA CYS A 88 7.25 -9.07 4.73
C CYS A 88 7.58 -9.21 3.25
N GLN A 89 6.91 -10.15 2.59
CA GLN A 89 7.03 -10.37 1.16
C GLN A 89 5.83 -9.77 0.45
N LEU A 90 6.08 -8.77 -0.39
CA LEU A 90 5.08 -8.06 -1.18
C LEU A 90 5.23 -8.45 -2.64
N ASN A 91 4.16 -8.93 -3.27
CA ASN A 91 4.17 -9.25 -4.70
C ASN A 91 3.84 -7.99 -5.51
N LEU A 92 4.85 -7.13 -5.75
CA LEU A 92 4.69 -5.85 -6.43
C LEU A 92 4.84 -6.03 -7.94
N HIS A 93 3.80 -5.65 -8.67
CA HIS A 93 3.82 -5.52 -10.12
C HIS A 93 3.55 -4.07 -10.44
N THR A 94 4.59 -3.32 -10.82
CA THR A 94 4.49 -1.90 -11.13
C THR A 94 5.19 -1.57 -12.43
N LYS A 95 4.50 -0.79 -13.27
CA LYS A 95 5.07 -0.25 -14.50
C LYS A 95 4.71 1.23 -14.60
N VAL A 96 5.71 2.09 -14.49
CA VAL A 96 5.57 3.51 -14.81
C VAL A 96 6.09 3.71 -16.21
N ASN A 97 5.21 4.13 -17.12
CA ASN A 97 5.62 4.50 -18.46
C ASN A 97 6.42 5.80 -18.37
N ASN A 98 7.75 5.69 -18.55
CA ASN A 98 8.64 6.83 -18.61
C ASN A 98 8.49 7.53 -19.97
N PHE A 99 7.43 8.32 -20.13
CA PHE A 99 7.34 9.21 -21.28
C PHE A 99 8.30 10.39 -21.06
N ALA A 100 9.48 10.32 -21.68
CA ALA A 100 10.41 11.43 -21.73
C ALA A 100 9.93 12.46 -22.75
N SER A 101 9.05 13.38 -22.33
CA SER A 101 8.92 14.65 -23.05
C SER A 101 9.83 15.69 -22.38
N GLN A 102 10.59 16.43 -23.17
CA GLN A 102 11.70 17.27 -22.69
C GLN A 102 11.26 18.39 -21.71
N ASN A 103 9.95 18.65 -21.55
CA ASN A 103 9.43 19.75 -20.75
C ASN A 103 8.44 19.36 -19.63
N ARG A 104 8.08 18.08 -19.47
CA ARG A 104 7.15 17.67 -18.39
C ARG A 104 7.90 16.97 -17.25
N PRO A 105 7.53 17.23 -15.99
CA PRO A 105 8.05 16.46 -14.86
C PRO A 105 7.75 14.97 -15.10
N ARG A 106 8.80 14.13 -14.98
CA ARG A 106 8.69 12.70 -15.25
C ARG A 106 7.89 12.02 -14.13
N PRO A 107 6.95 11.10 -14.47
CA PRO A 107 6.26 10.33 -13.47
C PRO A 107 7.26 9.41 -12.74
N ARG A 108 7.10 9.32 -11.42
CA ARG A 108 7.91 8.49 -10.51
C ARG A 108 6.99 7.50 -9.82
N ALA A 109 7.49 6.29 -9.57
CA ALA A 109 6.77 5.29 -8.79
C ALA A 109 7.05 5.50 -7.30
N PHE A 110 6.01 5.58 -6.46
CA PHE A 110 6.17 5.60 -5.01
C PHE A 110 5.32 4.51 -4.37
N LEU A 111 5.92 3.69 -3.52
CA LEU A 111 5.26 2.76 -2.62
C LEU A 111 4.85 3.49 -1.35
N PHE A 112 3.55 3.63 -1.13
CA PHE A 112 2.99 4.23 0.06
C PHE A 112 2.65 3.17 1.09
N MET A 113 3.01 3.44 2.33
CA MET A 113 2.65 2.65 3.51
C MET A 113 1.85 3.54 4.44
N ILE A 114 0.58 3.19 4.61
CA ILE A 114 -0.40 3.99 5.35
C ILE A 114 -0.94 3.11 6.47
N PRO A 115 -0.84 3.54 7.74
CA PRO A 115 -1.43 2.79 8.83
C PRO A 115 -2.93 3.02 8.81
N ILE A 116 -3.70 1.94 8.86
CA ILE A 116 -5.14 1.96 8.76
C ILE A 116 -5.79 1.14 9.87
N ALA A 117 -7.07 1.38 10.08
CA ALA A 117 -7.94 0.53 10.88
C ALA A 117 -9.25 0.28 10.13
N PHE A 118 -9.77 -0.94 10.24
CA PHE A 118 -11.15 -1.24 9.84
C PHE A 118 -12.11 -0.88 10.96
N ARG A 119 -13.20 -0.18 10.65
CA ARG A 119 -14.29 0.03 11.62
C ARG A 119 -15.09 -1.25 11.79
N THR A 120 -15.79 -1.40 12.91
CA THR A 120 -16.71 -2.52 13.15
C THR A 120 -17.77 -2.65 12.06
N THR A 121 -18.21 -1.53 11.50
CA THR A 121 -19.16 -1.48 10.37
C THR A 121 -18.58 -2.02 9.06
N ASP A 122 -17.26 -2.23 8.97
CA ASP A 122 -16.62 -2.78 7.78
C ASP A 122 -17.00 -4.24 7.54
N GLU A 123 -17.20 -5.02 8.60
CA GLU A 123 -17.56 -6.45 8.54
C GLU A 123 -18.77 -6.71 7.65
N ARG A 124 -19.73 -5.79 7.66
CA ARG A 124 -21.00 -5.87 6.92
C ARG A 124 -21.04 -4.95 5.70
N SER A 125 -19.97 -4.22 5.42
CA SER A 125 -19.94 -3.24 4.33
C SER A 125 -20.05 -3.90 2.95
N ALA A 126 -20.65 -3.18 2.00
CA ALA A 126 -20.65 -3.56 0.60
C ALA A 126 -19.21 -3.56 0.06
N ALA A 127 -18.94 -4.37 -0.99
CA ALA A 127 -17.62 -4.44 -1.60
C ALA A 127 -17.09 -3.04 -1.99
N SER A 128 -17.97 -2.23 -2.56
CA SER A 128 -17.72 -0.89 -3.07
C SER A 128 -17.47 0.19 -2.00
N ASP A 129 -17.73 -0.08 -0.71
CA ASP A 129 -17.67 0.93 0.35
C ASP A 129 -16.94 0.43 1.61
N PRO A 130 -15.62 0.19 1.52
CA PRO A 130 -14.81 -0.21 2.67
C PRO A 130 -14.79 0.87 3.76
N LYS A 131 -15.19 0.53 4.98
CA LYS A 131 -15.12 1.38 6.18
C LYS A 131 -13.73 1.33 6.82
N ILE A 132 -12.72 1.64 6.02
CA ILE A 132 -11.34 1.87 6.46
C ILE A 132 -11.12 3.33 6.83
N VAL A 133 -10.30 3.55 7.86
CA VAL A 133 -9.81 4.86 8.27
C VAL A 133 -8.31 4.86 8.40
N ARG A 134 -7.69 6.02 8.21
CA ARG A 134 -6.27 6.22 8.48
C ARG A 134 -6.07 6.44 9.97
N VAL A 135 -5.00 5.88 10.52
CA VAL A 135 -4.55 6.12 11.91
C VAL A 135 -3.16 6.77 11.91
N ALA A 136 -2.57 7.00 13.07
CA ALA A 136 -1.19 7.47 13.18
C ALA A 136 -0.24 6.29 13.32
N PHE A 137 0.99 6.44 12.84
CA PHE A 137 2.05 5.51 13.22
C PHE A 137 2.43 5.72 14.69
N PRO A 138 2.88 4.66 15.40
CA PRO A 138 3.62 4.82 16.65
C PRO A 138 4.82 5.74 16.43
N ARG A 139 5.17 6.55 17.44
CA ARG A 139 6.26 7.54 17.35
C ARG A 139 7.60 6.92 16.93
N ASP A 140 7.84 5.68 17.34
CA ASP A 140 9.12 4.99 17.13
C ASP A 140 9.06 3.98 15.97
N PHE A 141 8.04 4.08 15.10
CA PHE A 141 7.94 3.26 13.90
C PHE A 141 8.82 3.83 12.79
N TYR A 142 9.65 2.99 12.17
CA TYR A 142 10.45 3.38 11.01
C TYR A 142 10.62 2.21 10.05
N VAL A 143 10.61 2.47 8.75
CA VAL A 143 10.76 1.41 7.75
C VAL A 143 12.11 1.55 7.07
N ALA A 144 12.85 0.44 7.00
CA ALA A 144 14.14 0.35 6.34
C ALA A 144 13.96 -0.45 5.04
N GLY A 145 14.04 0.22 3.89
CA GLY A 145 14.05 -0.46 2.60
C GLY A 145 15.41 -1.11 2.37
N HIS A 146 15.44 -2.32 1.79
CA HIS A 146 16.65 -2.93 1.26
C HIS A 146 16.61 -2.96 -0.28
N PRO A 147 17.69 -2.56 -0.98
CA PRO A 147 18.95 -2.02 -0.44
C PRO A 147 18.78 -0.65 0.22
N ILE A 148 19.57 -0.41 1.29
CA ILE A 148 19.55 0.83 2.10
C ILE A 148 20.06 2.04 1.30
N ASN A 149 20.79 1.80 0.21
CA ASN A 149 21.46 2.83 -0.57
C ASN A 149 20.67 3.10 -1.86
N GLY A 150 20.08 4.30 -1.97
CA GLY A 150 19.58 4.85 -3.25
C GLY A 150 18.11 5.29 -3.26
N TYR A 151 17.33 5.05 -2.20
CA TYR A 151 15.91 5.42 -2.17
C TYR A 151 15.66 6.69 -1.37
N THR A 152 14.86 7.60 -1.93
CA THR A 152 14.35 8.75 -1.19
C THR A 152 13.17 8.29 -0.34
N THR A 153 13.35 8.27 0.98
CA THR A 153 12.25 8.08 1.93
C THR A 153 11.63 9.41 2.28
N ARG A 154 10.30 9.48 2.23
CA ARG A 154 9.55 10.59 2.82
C ARG A 154 8.65 10.03 3.91
N GLN A 155 8.76 10.61 5.10
CA GLN A 155 8.04 10.20 6.29
C GLN A 155 7.36 11.41 6.92
N ASN A 156 6.16 11.18 7.43
CA ASN A 156 5.62 11.94 8.55
C ASN A 156 4.93 10.95 9.50
N ASN A 157 4.30 11.45 10.57
CA ASN A 157 3.61 10.59 11.55
C ASN A 157 2.39 9.84 10.97
N SER A 158 2.06 10.02 9.69
CA SER A 158 0.85 9.52 9.02
C SER A 158 1.10 8.61 7.82
N PHE A 159 2.30 8.59 7.23
CA PHE A 159 2.66 7.68 6.13
C PHE A 159 4.18 7.56 5.94
N PHE A 160 4.59 6.47 5.28
CA PHE A 160 5.89 6.36 4.63
C PHE A 160 5.69 6.26 3.12
N ALA A 161 6.58 6.87 2.35
CA ALA A 161 6.66 6.69 0.91
C ALA A 161 8.10 6.33 0.51
N TYR A 162 8.23 5.28 -0.29
CA TYR A 162 9.47 4.81 -0.90
C TYR A 162 9.40 5.02 -2.39
N GLU A 163 10.35 5.76 -2.95
CA GLU A 163 10.49 5.75 -4.39
C GLU A 163 10.90 4.35 -4.87
N LEU A 164 10.23 3.86 -5.91
CA LEU A 164 10.54 2.61 -6.58
C LEU A 164 11.29 2.90 -7.88
N PRO A 165 12.13 1.98 -8.39
CA PRO A 165 12.59 2.03 -9.77
C PRO A 165 11.41 2.12 -10.76
N SER A 166 11.68 2.58 -11.98
CA SER A 166 10.64 2.80 -13.01
C SER A 166 9.78 1.57 -13.34
N SER A 167 10.32 0.39 -13.11
CA SER A 167 9.63 -0.88 -13.24
C SER A 167 10.07 -1.82 -12.14
N ILE A 168 9.09 -2.49 -11.54
CA ILE A 168 9.31 -3.56 -10.58
C ILE A 168 8.35 -4.71 -10.91
N GLU A 169 8.87 -5.92 -11.00
CA GLU A 169 8.07 -7.12 -11.19
C GLU A 169 8.45 -8.21 -10.18
N GLY A 170 7.44 -8.80 -9.53
CA GLY A 170 7.58 -10.01 -8.75
C GLY A 170 7.54 -9.80 -7.23
N LEU A 171 8.23 -10.67 -6.51
CA LEU A 171 8.19 -10.73 -5.05
C LEU A 171 9.31 -9.88 -4.44
N HIS A 172 8.93 -8.89 -3.64
CA HIS A 172 9.80 -7.94 -2.97
C HIS A 172 9.81 -8.20 -1.49
N ARG A 173 11.00 -8.19 -0.89
CA ARG A 173 11.14 -8.19 0.57
C ARG A 173 11.17 -6.75 1.04
N LEU A 174 10.25 -6.43 1.93
CA LEU A 174 10.25 -5.19 2.68
C LEU A 174 10.52 -5.51 4.14
N THR A 175 11.43 -4.75 4.74
CA THR A 175 11.81 -4.92 6.13
C THR A 175 11.27 -3.74 6.94
N CYS A 176 10.30 -4.02 7.81
CA CYS A 176 9.73 -3.02 8.70
C CYS A 176 10.39 -3.18 10.07
N ARG A 177 10.95 -2.10 10.62
CA ARG A 177 11.50 -2.11 11.97
C ARG A 177 10.56 -1.39 12.91
N LEU A 178 10.36 -2.00 14.05
CA LEU A 178 9.52 -1.46 15.09
C LEU A 178 10.42 -1.04 16.24
N GLY A 179 10.27 0.19 16.71
CA GLY A 179 10.95 0.66 17.91
C GLY A 179 10.64 -0.22 19.13
N SER A 180 11.45 -0.04 20.18
CA SER A 180 11.45 -0.84 21.40
C SER A 180 10.16 -0.75 22.23
N VAL A 181 9.24 0.17 21.91
CA VAL A 181 8.02 0.43 22.68
C VAL A 181 6.77 0.19 21.83
N LEU A 182 6.54 -1.05 21.41
CA LEU A 182 5.19 -1.47 21.04
C LEU A 182 4.54 -2.13 22.24
N ASN A 183 3.79 -1.33 22.99
CA ASN A 183 2.64 -1.86 23.71
C ASN A 183 1.69 -2.48 22.68
N ARG A 184 1.83 -3.78 22.42
CA ARG A 184 0.86 -4.81 21.99
C ARG A 184 -0.35 -4.41 21.10
N GLU A 185 -0.32 -3.30 20.39
CA GLU A 185 -1.41 -2.87 19.52
C GLU A 185 -1.29 -3.58 18.18
N ASN A 186 -2.42 -4.10 17.70
CA ASN A 186 -2.52 -4.71 16.39
C ASN A 186 -2.49 -3.58 15.35
N LEU A 187 -1.31 -3.27 14.80
CA LEU A 187 -1.18 -2.27 13.76
C LEU A 187 -1.41 -2.94 12.39
N LEU A 188 -2.29 -2.36 11.59
CA LEU A 188 -2.51 -2.76 10.21
C LEU A 188 -1.97 -1.68 9.27
N ILE A 189 -1.10 -2.07 8.35
CA ILE A 189 -0.53 -1.18 7.35
C ILE A 189 -1.06 -1.58 5.98
N ALA A 190 -1.67 -0.62 5.28
CA ALA A 190 -2.00 -0.77 3.87
C ALA A 190 -0.84 -0.26 3.02
N VAL A 191 -0.40 -1.07 2.07
CA VAL A 191 0.75 -0.79 1.21
C VAL A 191 0.32 -0.80 -0.26
N GLN A 192 0.59 0.27 -1.00
CA GLN A 192 0.27 0.34 -2.43
C GLN A 192 1.18 1.31 -3.17
N ALA A 193 1.57 0.95 -4.39
CA ALA A 193 2.35 1.81 -5.26
C ALA A 193 1.47 2.72 -6.12
N PHE A 194 1.90 3.97 -6.27
CA PHE A 194 1.25 4.98 -7.08
C PHE A 194 2.23 5.67 -8.03
N SER A 195 1.75 6.05 -9.21
CA SER A 195 2.44 6.98 -10.08
C SER A 195 2.25 8.40 -9.54
N CYS A 196 3.37 9.10 -9.35
CA CYS A 196 3.40 10.44 -8.79
C CYS A 196 4.22 11.39 -9.66
N THR A 197 3.83 12.65 -9.70
CA THR A 197 4.56 13.73 -10.37
C THR A 197 4.92 14.78 -9.33
N GLU A 198 6.21 15.13 -9.22
CA GLU A 198 6.66 16.13 -8.26
C GLU A 198 6.15 17.52 -8.64
N LEU A 199 5.53 18.22 -7.69
CA LEU A 199 5.06 19.58 -7.91
C LEU A 199 6.27 20.51 -7.85
N ARG A 200 6.53 21.27 -8.91
CA ARG A 200 7.57 22.29 -8.90
C ARG A 200 7.26 23.26 -7.75
N ARG A 201 8.13 23.33 -6.74
CA ARG A 201 8.13 24.49 -5.84
C ARG A 201 8.48 25.68 -6.72
N ASN A 202 7.52 26.56 -6.97
CA ASN A 202 7.85 27.89 -7.42
C ASN A 202 8.78 28.44 -6.35
N LYS A 203 10.08 28.57 -6.66
CA LYS A 203 10.93 29.48 -5.92
C LYS A 203 10.26 30.84 -6.08
N SER A 204 9.51 31.27 -5.08
CA SER A 204 9.17 32.67 -4.94
C SER A 204 10.52 33.39 -4.94
N LYS A 205 10.81 34.08 -6.04
CA LYS A 205 11.73 35.22 -5.98
C LYS A 205 11.10 36.14 -4.94
N ALA A 206 11.68 36.15 -3.74
CA ALA A 206 11.51 37.26 -2.83
C ALA A 206 12.61 38.23 -3.24
N ASP A 207 12.17 39.32 -3.87
CA ASP A 207 12.94 40.54 -4.06
C ASP A 207 13.27 41.20 -2.72
#